data_AF-A0A101VYK8-F1
#
_entry.id   AF-A0A101VYK8-F1
#
_cell.length_a   1.000
_cell.length_b   1.000
_cell.length_c   1.000
_cell.angle_alpha   90.00
_cell.angle_beta   90.00
_cell.angle_gamma   90.00
#
_symmetry.space_group_name_H-M   'P 1'
#
loop_
_entity.id
_entity.type
_entity.pdbx_description
1 polymer ?
#
loop_
_entity_poly.entity_id
_entity_poly.type
_entity_poly.pdbx_seq_one_letter_code
_entity_poly.pdbx_strand_id
1 'polypeptide(L)'
;MSKRILEFNEVIGGKWSSAGNFLGECKNGNIIHIYKKQMENFGYQYAISDSEKFTNNVKLPLFVLAYNKQFINSSGQNVTRLTAASIYSSYKKLIDTLLDVINLDNEINNALGDHYPKL
;
A
#
# COMPACT_ATOMS: atom_id res chain seq x y z
N MET A 1 11.84 -2.87 -8.03
CA MET A 1 10.91 -1.72 -7.83
C MET A 1 11.28 -1.01 -6.55
N SER A 2 11.37 0.33 -6.54
CA SER A 2 11.60 1.09 -5.30
C SER A 2 10.31 1.17 -4.48
N LYS A 3 10.36 0.72 -3.23
CA LYS A 3 9.26 0.81 -2.27
C LYS A 3 9.39 2.11 -1.47
N ARG A 4 8.27 2.78 -1.19
CA ARG A 4 8.20 4.03 -0.42
C ARG A 4 7.28 3.82 0.78
N ILE A 5 7.63 4.41 1.92
CA ILE A 5 6.76 4.45 3.11
C ILE A 5 6.06 5.80 3.09
N LEU A 6 4.73 5.79 3.19
CA LEU A 6 3.90 6.99 3.28
C LEU A 6 3.05 6.92 4.53
N GLU A 7 2.95 8.01 5.29
CA GLU A 7 1.98 8.11 6.37
C GLU A 7 0.61 8.50 5.78
N PHE A 8 -0.48 7.90 6.26
CA PHE A 8 -1.82 8.24 5.77
C PHE A 8 -2.21 9.69 6.13
N ASN A 9 -1.51 10.32 7.09
CA ASN A 9 -1.56 11.76 7.38
C ASN A 9 -0.88 12.64 6.30
N GLU A 10 -0.07 12.06 5.42
CA GLU A 10 0.45 12.75 4.23
C GLU A 10 -0.61 12.87 3.14
N VAL A 11 -1.70 12.09 3.19
CA VAL A 11 -2.80 12.18 2.23
C VAL A 11 -3.69 13.37 2.59
N ILE A 12 -3.75 14.38 1.72
CA ILE A 12 -4.50 15.63 1.93
C ILE A 12 -5.90 15.61 1.33
N GLY A 13 -6.19 14.65 0.46
CA GLY A 13 -7.50 14.48 -0.15
C GLY A 13 -7.63 13.11 -0.78
N GLY A 14 -8.87 12.67 -1.03
CA GLY A 14 -9.10 11.41 -1.73
C GLY A 14 -10.57 11.07 -1.89
N LYS A 15 -10.83 10.06 -2.72
CA LYS A 15 -12.16 9.55 -3.02
C LYS A 15 -12.18 8.04 -2.96
N TRP A 16 -13.32 7.52 -2.51
CA TRP A 16 -13.61 6.10 -2.56
C TRP A 16 -14.31 5.75 -3.87
N SER A 17 -13.94 4.62 -4.47
CA SER A 17 -14.72 4.03 -5.56
C SER A 17 -15.91 3.26 -5.02
N SER A 18 -16.91 3.01 -5.87
CA SER A 18 -18.03 2.11 -5.56
C SER A 18 -17.60 0.69 -5.20
N ALA A 19 -16.41 0.28 -5.67
CA ALA A 19 -15.78 -1.00 -5.32
C ALA A 19 -15.06 -0.96 -3.95
N GLY A 20 -15.08 0.17 -3.25
CA GLY A 20 -14.44 0.35 -1.94
C GLY A 20 -12.92 0.54 -1.98
N ASN A 21 -12.34 0.89 -3.14
CA ASN A 21 -10.91 1.27 -3.23
C ASN A 21 -10.75 2.76 -2.94
N PHE A 22 -9.62 3.16 -2.35
CA PHE A 22 -9.30 4.55 -2.07
C PHE A 22 -8.28 5.10 -3.06
N LEU A 23 -8.58 6.25 -3.68
CA LEU A 23 -7.64 7.03 -4.48
C LEU A 23 -7.41 8.36 -3.78
N GLY A 24 -6.18 8.61 -3.32
CA GLY A 24 -5.81 9.81 -2.57
C GLY A 24 -4.67 10.60 -3.22
N GLU A 25 -4.55 11.86 -2.82
CA GLU A 25 -3.46 12.76 -3.17
C GLU A 25 -2.64 13.07 -1.92
N CYS A 26 -1.32 12.87 -2.01
CA CYS A 26 -0.37 13.18 -0.95
C CYS A 26 0.06 14.66 -1.03
N LYS A 27 0.55 15.23 0.09
CA LYS A 27 1.12 16.60 0.16
C LYS A 27 2.18 16.91 -0.89
N ASN A 28 2.90 15.88 -1.35
CA ASN A 28 3.95 15.97 -2.35
C ASN A 28 3.47 15.73 -3.79
N GLY A 29 2.15 15.78 -4.04
CA GLY A 29 1.53 15.59 -5.35
C GLY A 29 1.45 14.15 -5.84
N ASN A 30 1.94 13.17 -5.07
CA ASN A 30 1.81 11.76 -5.46
C ASN A 30 0.36 11.30 -5.32
N ILE A 31 -0.12 10.56 -6.32
CA ILE A 31 -1.44 9.91 -6.27
C ILE A 31 -1.26 8.48 -5.76
N ILE A 32 -1.88 8.18 -4.61
CA ILE A 32 -1.88 6.87 -3.99
C ILE A 32 -3.18 6.11 -4.26
N HIS A 33 -3.06 4.82 -4.55
CA HIS A 33 -4.19 3.91 -4.69
C HIS A 33 -4.10 2.78 -3.64
N ILE A 34 -5.14 2.61 -2.82
CA ILE A 34 -5.25 1.56 -1.80
C ILE A 34 -6.46 0.70 -2.10
N TYR A 35 -6.28 -0.62 -2.11
CA TYR A 35 -7.35 -1.56 -2.41
C TYR A 35 -8.21 -1.85 -1.18
N LYS A 36 -9.52 -2.05 -1.39
CA LYS A 36 -10.49 -2.38 -0.34
C LYS A 36 -9.98 -3.47 0.60
N LYS A 37 -9.50 -4.59 0.06
CA LYS A 37 -9.00 -5.74 0.83
C LYS A 37 -7.87 -5.40 1.80
N GLN A 38 -7.00 -4.45 1.45
CA GLN A 38 -5.90 -4.04 2.33
C GLN A 38 -6.45 -3.31 3.55
N MET A 39 -7.45 -2.45 3.34
CA MET A 39 -8.18 -1.76 4.40
C MET A 39 -9.01 -2.77 5.23
N GLU A 40 -9.68 -3.69 4.54
CA GLU A 40 -10.24 -5.00 4.98
C GLU A 40 -9.49 -5.58 6.18
N ASN A 41 -8.24 -5.92 5.92
CA ASN A 41 -7.35 -6.61 6.86
C ASN A 41 -7.05 -5.83 8.15
N PHE A 42 -7.27 -4.52 8.18
CA PHE A 42 -7.08 -3.67 9.36
C PHE A 42 -8.39 -3.32 10.06
N GLY A 43 -9.51 -3.94 9.65
CA GLY A 43 -10.83 -3.72 10.24
C GLY A 43 -11.56 -2.51 9.68
N TYR A 44 -11.08 -1.93 8.56
CA TYR A 44 -11.76 -0.81 7.92
C TYR A 44 -12.85 -1.29 6.99
N GLN A 45 -14.09 -0.94 7.29
CA GLN A 45 -15.26 -1.38 6.52
C GLN A 45 -15.84 -0.27 5.66
N TYR A 46 -16.04 -0.55 4.38
CA TYR A 46 -16.76 0.33 3.44
C TYR A 46 -18.27 0.09 3.55
N ALA A 47 -19.02 1.06 4.07
CA ALA A 47 -20.48 1.04 4.07
C ALA A 47 -21.01 1.78 2.83
N ILE A 48 -21.83 1.11 2.03
CA ILE A 48 -22.38 1.63 0.77
C ILE A 48 -23.61 2.54 1.02
N SER A 49 -24.22 2.48 2.21
CA SER A 49 -25.64 2.82 2.34
C SER A 49 -25.99 4.30 2.37
N ASP A 50 -25.12 5.23 2.78
CA ASP A 50 -25.56 6.64 2.91
C ASP A 50 -24.42 7.62 2.60
N SER A 51 -24.38 8.12 1.37
CA SER A 51 -23.56 9.28 0.91
C SER A 51 -22.12 9.36 1.47
N GLU A 52 -21.18 8.74 0.74
CA GLU A 52 -19.74 9.08 0.73
C GLU A 52 -18.98 9.13 2.06
N LYS A 53 -19.45 8.52 3.14
CA LYS A 53 -18.70 8.51 4.41
C LYS A 53 -18.27 7.10 4.78
N PHE A 54 -16.98 6.83 4.56
CA PHE A 54 -16.22 6.23 5.65
C PHE A 54 -16.36 7.21 6.83
N THR A 55 -17.26 6.92 7.77
CA THR A 55 -17.42 7.72 8.97
C THR A 55 -16.15 7.57 9.81
N ASN A 56 -15.20 8.49 9.64
CA ASN A 56 -14.38 9.12 10.68
C ASN A 56 -13.61 8.27 11.72
N ASN A 57 -13.59 6.95 11.67
CA ASN A 57 -12.96 6.13 12.71
C ASN A 57 -11.58 5.57 12.34
N VAL A 58 -11.03 5.98 11.20
CA VAL A 58 -9.62 5.77 10.87
C VAL A 58 -8.81 6.98 11.34
N LYS A 59 -8.77 7.21 12.65
CA LYS A 59 -7.90 8.22 13.25
C LYS A 59 -6.79 7.57 14.04
N LEU A 60 -5.85 6.96 13.35
CA LEU A 60 -4.56 6.52 13.91
C LEU A 60 -3.52 6.62 12.78
N PRO A 61 -2.24 6.92 13.09
CA PRO A 61 -1.22 7.03 12.06
C PRO A 61 -1.03 5.67 11.37
N LEU A 62 -1.52 5.56 10.13
CA LEU A 62 -1.27 4.40 9.28
C LEU A 62 -0.03 4.65 8.43
N PHE A 63 0.75 3.61 8.21
CA PHE A 63 1.90 3.62 7.31
C PHE A 63 1.63 2.72 6.13
N VAL A 64 1.89 3.21 4.93
CA VAL A 64 1.63 2.52 3.69
C VAL A 64 2.96 2.25 3.01
N LEU A 65 3.27 0.98 2.81
CA LEU A 65 4.34 0.58 1.92
C LEU A 65 3.78 0.60 0.50
N ALA A 66 4.32 1.42 -0.38
CA ALA A 66 3.81 1.62 -1.74
C ALA A 66 4.90 1.45 -2.80
N TYR A 67 4.51 1.14 -4.02
CA TYR A 67 5.39 1.07 -5.19
C TYR A 67 4.72 1.67 -6.42
N ASN A 68 5.52 2.14 -7.38
CA ASN A 68 5.00 2.59 -8.66
C ASN A 68 4.50 1.41 -9.48
N LYS A 69 3.23 1.45 -9.87
CA LYS A 69 2.59 0.46 -10.75
C LYS A 69 2.06 1.15 -12.00
N GLN A 70 2.31 0.53 -13.15
CA GLN A 70 1.77 0.98 -14.43
C GLN A 70 0.36 0.41 -14.64
N PHE A 71 -0.51 1.24 -15.20
CA PHE A 71 -1.89 0.91 -15.56
C PHE A 71 -2.20 1.44 -16.94
N ILE A 72 -3.11 0.78 -17.65
CA ILE A 72 -3.69 1.30 -18.88
C ILE A 72 -5.02 1.97 -18.50
N ASN A 73 -5.18 3.26 -18.83
CA ASN A 73 -6.44 3.97 -18.60
C ASN A 73 -7.48 3.67 -19.70
N SER A 74 -8.69 4.21 -19.55
CA SER A 74 -9.79 4.03 -20.52
C SER A 74 -9.47 4.57 -21.92
N SER A 75 -8.49 5.46 -22.05
CA SER A 75 -8.02 6.01 -23.31
C SER A 75 -6.85 5.21 -23.91
N GLY A 76 -6.49 4.06 -23.33
CA GLY A 76 -5.37 3.23 -23.79
C GLY A 76 -3.98 3.75 -23.42
N GLN A 77 -3.89 4.80 -22.58
CA GLN A 77 -2.60 5.39 -22.20
C GLN A 77 -2.03 4.71 -20.96
N ASN A 78 -0.72 4.49 -20.98
CA ASN A 78 0.04 4.04 -19.81
C ASN A 78 0.14 5.18 -18.79
N VAL A 79 -0.39 4.96 -17.60
CA VAL A 79 -0.28 5.86 -16.45
C VAL A 79 0.42 5.14 -15.31
N THR A 80 1.32 5.84 -14.63
CA THR A 80 1.98 5.31 -13.43
C THR A 80 1.28 5.87 -12.20
N ARG A 81 0.96 5.00 -11.25
CA ARG A 81 0.37 5.42 -9.96
C ARG A 81 1.14 4.78 -8.82
N LEU A 82 1.22 5.48 -7.70
CA LEU A 82 1.77 4.93 -6.48
C LEU A 82 0.70 4.01 -5.87
N THR A 83 0.99 2.72 -5.78
CA THR A 83 0.03 1.71 -5.32
C THR A 83 0.49 1.16 -3.99
N ALA A 84 -0.41 1.12 -3.02
CA ALA A 84 -0.15 0.48 -1.74
C ALA A 84 0.13 -1.02 -1.96
N ALA A 85 1.28 -1.50 -1.52
CA ALA A 85 1.59 -2.90 -1.35
C ALA A 85 0.95 -3.44 -0.08
N SER A 86 1.06 -2.67 1.00
CA SER A 86 0.59 -3.02 2.34
C SER A 86 0.32 -1.76 3.13
N ILE A 87 -0.58 -1.85 4.11
CA ILE A 87 -0.84 -0.80 5.10
C ILE A 87 -0.48 -1.35 6.49
N TYR A 88 -0.15 -0.50 7.45
CA TYR A 88 0.28 -0.87 8.79
C TYR A 88 -0.23 0.14 9.81
N SER A 89 -0.60 -0.31 11.01
CA SER A 89 -1.16 0.57 12.05
C SER A 89 -0.12 1.28 12.93
N SER A 90 1.18 0.99 12.74
CA SER A 90 2.29 1.65 13.43
C SER A 90 3.61 1.40 12.70
N TYR A 91 4.62 2.25 12.97
CA TYR A 91 5.99 2.04 12.46
C TYR A 91 6.57 0.70 12.92
N LYS A 92 6.29 0.27 14.15
CA LYS A 92 6.76 -1.04 14.64
C LYS A 92 6.25 -2.18 13.77
N LYS A 93 4.94 -2.26 13.51
CA LYS A 93 4.38 -3.31 12.65
C LYS A 93 4.98 -3.30 11.24
N LEU A 94 5.22 -2.11 10.70
CA LEU A 94 5.91 -1.95 9.42
C LEU A 94 7.35 -2.47 9.48
N ILE A 95 8.13 -2.06 10.47
CA ILE A 95 9.53 -2.47 10.65
C ILE A 95 9.62 -3.98 10.84
N ASP A 96 8.81 -4.56 11.73
CA ASP A 96 8.76 -6.00 11.98
C ASP A 96 8.51 -6.75 10.66
N THR A 97 7.52 -6.30 9.87
CA THR A 97 7.23 -6.92 8.56
C THR A 97 8.36 -6.72 7.53
N LEU A 98 9.01 -5.56 7.51
CA LEU A 98 10.15 -5.31 6.63
C LEU A 98 11.35 -6.20 7.00
N LEU A 99 11.61 -6.40 8.29
CA LEU A 99 12.64 -7.30 8.78
C LEU A 99 12.34 -8.74 8.40
N ASP A 100 11.09 -9.19 8.55
CA ASP A 100 10.67 -10.52 8.12
C ASP A 100 10.91 -10.73 6.61
N VAL A 101 10.59 -9.74 5.79
CA VAL A 101 10.85 -9.79 4.33
C VAL A 101 12.35 -9.86 4.04
N ILE A 102 13.17 -9.05 4.71
CA ILE A 102 14.63 -9.06 4.52
C ILE A 102 15.23 -10.40 4.96
N ASN A 103 14.79 -10.93 6.10
CA ASN A 103 15.26 -12.20 6.61
C ASN A 103 14.89 -13.35 5.66
N LEU A 104 13.65 -13.36 5.16
CA LEU A 104 13.21 -14.34 4.17
C LEU A 104 14.02 -14.25 2.87
N ASP A 105 14.27 -13.04 2.36
CA ASP A 105 15.10 -12.85 1.17
C ASP A 105 16.53 -13.36 1.40
N ASN A 106 17.10 -13.15 2.60
CA ASN A 106 18.42 -13.66 2.97
C ASN A 106 18.44 -15.19 3.09
N GLU A 107 17.41 -15.81 3.69
CA GLU A 107 17.28 -17.26 3.77
C GLU A 107 17.19 -17.90 2.38
N ILE A 108 16.39 -17.33 1.49
CA ILE A 108 16.28 -17.78 0.10
C ILE A 108 17.64 -17.66 -0.61
N ASN A 109 18.33 -16.52 -0.47
CA ASN A 109 19.64 -16.33 -1.09
C ASN A 109 20.71 -17.28 -0.55
N ASN A 110 20.69 -17.61 0.75
CA ASN A 110 21.58 -18.60 1.34
C ASN A 110 21.26 -20.01 0.82
N ALA A 111 19.98 -20.39 0.79
CA ALA A 111 19.55 -21.69 0.28
C ALA A 111 19.88 -21.88 -1.22
N LEU A 112 19.80 -20.81 -2.01
CA LEU A 112 20.19 -20.84 -3.44
C LEU A 112 21.70 -20.83 -3.63
N GLY A 113 22.45 -20.17 -2.74
CA GLY A 113 23.92 -20.18 -2.74
C GLY A 113 24.52 -21.54 -2.40
N ASP A 114 23.86 -22.33 -1.55
CA ASP A 114 24.29 -23.69 -1.20
C ASP A 114 23.96 -24.72 -2.30
N HIS A 115 23.02 -24.41 -3.20
CA HIS A 115 22.63 -25.31 -4.31
C HIS A 115 23.40 -25.10 -5.62
N TYR A 116 24.17 -24.03 -5.76
CA TYR A 116 25.08 -23.82 -6.89
C TYR A 116 26.44 -23.32 -6.38
N PRO A 117 27.43 -24.21 -6.16
CA PRO A 117 28.77 -23.76 -5.84
C PRO A 117 29.27 -22.88 -6.98
N LYS A 118 29.74 -21.68 -6.64
CA LYS A 118 30.35 -20.74 -7.59
C LYS A 118 31.46 -21.46 -8.37
N LEU A 119 31.36 -21.43 -9.70
CA LEU A 119 32.41 -21.86 -10.64
C LEU A 119 33.69 -21.05 -10.45
#